data_AF-A0A9E0DBX2-F1
#
_entry.id   AF-A0A9E0DBX2-F1
#
_cell.length_a   1.000
_cell.length_b   1.000
_cell.length_c   1.000
_cell.angle_alpha   90.00
_cell.angle_beta   90.00
_cell.angle_gamma   90.00
#
_symmetry.space_group_name_H-M   'P 1'
#
loop_
_entity.id
_entity.type
_entity.pdbx_description
1 polymer ?
#
loop_
_entity_poly.entity_id
_entity_poly.type
_entity_poly.pdbx_seq_one_letter_code
_entity_poly.pdbx_strand_id
1 'polypeptide(L)'
;MISTNQTRPRSERETHMSNDTNLQPQEGMQPRSQLFTLRLWRDTGQPQTAIPYIQVRHVLTGETRYYSAWPPLIDYLINKLDAFHYPQEPSEAP
;
A
#
# COMPACT_ATOMS: atom_id res chain seq x y z
N MET A 1 -50.89 8.85 -51.68
CA MET A 1 -50.33 10.20 -51.51
C MET A 1 -48.82 10.07 -51.56
N ILE A 2 -48.19 10.61 -52.60
CA ILE A 2 -46.73 10.61 -52.80
C ILE A 2 -46.27 12.03 -52.47
N SER A 3 -45.35 12.15 -51.50
CA SER A 3 -44.71 13.43 -51.17
C SER A 3 -43.21 13.29 -51.37
N THR A 4 -42.71 14.01 -52.36
CA THR A 4 -41.30 14.27 -52.65
C THR A 4 -40.69 15.25 -51.65
N ASN A 5 -39.38 15.14 -51.40
CA ASN A 5 -38.38 16.24 -51.34
C ASN A 5 -37.00 15.65 -50.95
N GLN A 6 -36.02 15.62 -51.86
CA GLN A 6 -35.01 16.67 -52.16
C GLN A 6 -33.78 16.71 -51.21
N THR A 7 -32.72 15.98 -51.62
CA THR A 7 -31.28 16.29 -51.80
C THR A 7 -30.52 17.38 -50.98
N ARG A 8 -29.52 16.89 -50.18
CA ARG A 8 -28.15 17.40 -49.81
C ARG A 8 -28.01 18.61 -48.84
N PRO A 9 -26.88 18.77 -48.09
CA PRO A 9 -25.54 18.20 -48.29
C PRO A 9 -24.85 17.50 -47.10
N ARG A 10 -23.81 16.74 -47.47
CA ARG A 10 -22.62 16.31 -46.74
C ARG A 10 -22.18 17.35 -45.70
N SER A 11 -22.16 16.96 -44.42
CA SER A 11 -21.40 17.65 -43.39
C SER A 11 -20.51 16.61 -42.72
N GLU A 12 -19.27 16.57 -43.20
CA GLU A 12 -18.13 15.99 -42.50
C GLU A 12 -18.10 16.55 -41.08
N ARG A 13 -18.23 15.66 -40.11
CA ARG A 13 -17.57 15.73 -38.81
C ARG A 13 -17.60 14.31 -38.27
N GLU A 14 -16.82 13.46 -38.94
CA GLU A 14 -16.39 12.21 -38.36
C GLU A 14 -15.80 12.52 -36.99
N THR A 15 -16.41 11.84 -36.04
CA THR A 15 -16.10 11.88 -34.64
C THR A 15 -14.66 11.41 -34.47
N HIS A 16 -13.72 12.34 -34.27
CA HIS A 16 -12.43 12.03 -33.65
C HIS A 16 -12.68 11.70 -32.17
N MET A 17 -13.37 10.59 -31.92
CA MET A 17 -13.30 9.85 -30.67
C MET A 17 -11.99 9.06 -30.70
N SER A 18 -10.89 9.74 -30.38
CA SER A 18 -9.66 9.07 -29.96
C SER A 18 -9.03 9.88 -28.84
N ASN A 19 -9.79 10.07 -27.76
CA ASN A 19 -9.17 10.07 -26.45
C ASN A 19 -9.09 8.60 -26.01
N ASP A 20 -8.13 7.86 -26.59
CA ASP A 20 -7.50 6.78 -25.85
C ASP A 20 -6.71 7.45 -24.72
N THR A 21 -7.45 7.92 -23.71
CA THR A 21 -6.89 8.12 -22.38
C THR A 21 -6.39 6.74 -21.99
N ASN A 22 -5.10 6.55 -22.18
CA ASN A 22 -4.33 5.45 -21.64
C ASN A 22 -4.47 5.53 -20.12
N LEU A 23 -5.60 5.02 -19.62
CA LEU A 23 -5.80 4.58 -18.26
C LEU A 23 -5.08 3.24 -18.18
N GLN A 24 -3.75 3.26 -18.35
CA GLN A 24 -2.95 2.32 -17.59
C GLN A 24 -3.44 2.50 -16.16
N PRO A 25 -3.99 1.47 -15.50
CA PRO A 25 -4.11 1.52 -14.07
C PRO A 25 -2.68 1.80 -13.63
N GLN A 26 -2.42 3.02 -13.17
CA GLN A 26 -1.30 3.22 -12.27
C GLN A 26 -1.58 2.18 -11.22
N GLU A 27 -0.77 1.12 -11.20
CA GLU A 27 -0.85 0.07 -10.20
C GLU A 27 -0.59 0.81 -8.89
N GLY A 28 -1.67 1.38 -8.37
CA GLY A 28 -1.66 2.32 -7.28
C GLY A 28 -0.99 1.55 -6.19
N MET A 29 0.18 2.02 -5.80
CA MET A 29 1.10 1.39 -4.88
C MET A 29 0.29 0.94 -3.66
N GLN A 30 -0.23 -0.29 -3.72
CA GLN A 30 -1.17 -0.78 -2.72
C GLN A 30 -0.39 -0.73 -1.43
N PRO A 31 -0.88 -0.05 -0.37
CA PRO A 31 -0.15 0.02 0.87
C PRO A 31 0.12 -1.41 1.32
N ARG A 32 1.40 -1.81 1.29
CA ARG A 32 1.82 -3.17 1.61
C ARG A 32 1.67 -3.33 3.12
N SER A 33 0.50 -3.74 3.55
CA SER A 33 0.23 -4.09 4.94
C SER A 33 1.26 -5.13 5.43
N GLN A 34 1.72 -4.96 6.66
CA GLN A 34 2.67 -5.87 7.30
C GLN A 34 1.93 -6.70 8.35
N LEU A 35 2.15 -8.02 8.35
CA LEU A 35 1.49 -8.92 9.27
C LEU A 35 2.49 -9.45 10.31
N PHE A 36 2.13 -9.34 11.58
CA PHE A 36 2.94 -9.80 12.70
C PHE A 36 2.11 -10.67 13.64
N THR A 37 2.78 -11.63 14.29
CA THR A 37 2.23 -12.36 15.43
C THR A 37 2.90 -11.87 16.71
N LEU A 38 2.11 -11.63 17.76
CA LEU A 38 2.59 -11.22 19.08
C LEU A 38 2.31 -12.31 20.11
N ARG A 39 3.30 -12.63 20.94
CA ARG A 39 3.16 -13.49 22.13
C ARG A 39 3.61 -12.71 23.35
N LEU A 40 2.75 -12.67 24.38
CA LEU A 40 3.01 -11.96 25.62
C LEU A 40 3.00 -12.91 26.80
N TRP A 41 3.96 -12.75 27.70
CA TRP A 41 4.00 -13.45 28.98
C TRP A 41 4.66 -12.56 30.04
N ARG A 42 4.44 -12.89 31.31
CA ARG A 42 5.13 -12.25 32.45
C ARG A 42 6.07 -13.28 33.06
N ASP A 43 7.24 -12.84 33.49
CA ASP A 43 8.06 -13.67 34.35
C ASP A 43 7.37 -13.79 35.72
N THR A 44 7.11 -15.02 36.14
CA THR A 44 6.45 -15.35 37.39
C THR A 44 7.41 -15.40 38.59
N GLY A 45 8.71 -15.18 38.36
CA GLY A 45 9.74 -15.28 39.41
C GLY A 45 9.80 -14.10 40.39
N GLN A 46 9.29 -12.92 40.03
CA GLN A 46 9.36 -11.71 40.86
C GLN A 46 8.05 -10.90 40.76
N PRO A 47 7.18 -10.94 41.79
CA PRO A 47 5.84 -10.33 41.71
C PRO A 47 5.83 -8.79 41.67
N GLN A 48 6.94 -8.14 42.03
CA GLN A 48 7.05 -6.66 42.05
C GLN A 48 7.70 -6.09 40.78
N THR A 49 8.32 -6.91 39.95
CA THR A 49 8.97 -6.50 38.68
C THR A 49 8.40 -7.31 37.52
N ALA A 50 7.07 -7.35 37.39
CA ALA A 50 6.37 -8.04 36.32
C ALA A 50 6.61 -7.34 34.96
N ILE A 51 7.85 -7.38 34.49
CA ILE A 51 8.25 -6.87 33.18
C ILE A 51 7.59 -7.79 32.14
N PRO A 52 6.79 -7.24 31.20
CA PRO A 52 6.18 -8.04 30.15
C PRO A 52 7.27 -8.48 29.18
N TYR A 53 7.33 -9.78 28.91
CA TYR A 53 8.10 -10.30 27.78
C TYR A 53 7.18 -10.39 26.59
N ILE A 54 7.62 -9.79 25.49
CA ILE A 54 6.88 -9.71 24.25
C ILE A 54 7.75 -10.27 23.14
N GLN A 55 7.28 -11.33 22.48
CA GLN A 55 7.88 -11.84 21.25
C GLN A 55 7.05 -11.35 20.08
N VAL A 56 7.71 -10.78 19.09
CA VAL A 56 7.08 -10.34 17.84
C VAL A 56 7.75 -11.06 16.69
N ARG A 57 6.94 -11.65 15.82
CA ARG A 57 7.40 -12.34 14.62
C ARG A 57 6.70 -11.79 13.40
N HIS A 58 7.47 -11.39 12.39
CA HIS A 58 6.94 -11.00 11.10
C HIS A 58 6.52 -12.23 10.31
N VAL A 59 5.29 -12.26 9.80
CA VAL A 59 4.70 -13.46 9.19
C VAL A 59 5.39 -13.81 7.86
N LEU A 60 5.73 -12.82 7.04
CA LEU A 60 6.30 -13.07 5.71
C LEU A 60 7.79 -13.39 5.75
N THR A 61 8.57 -12.65 6.55
CA THR A 61 10.04 -12.84 6.61
C THR A 61 10.46 -13.84 7.68
N GLY A 62 9.58 -14.16 8.63
CA GLY A 62 9.92 -14.99 9.80
C GLY A 62 10.80 -14.29 10.83
N GLU A 63 11.20 -13.02 10.59
CA GLU A 63 12.02 -12.22 11.52
C GLU A 63 11.37 -12.20 12.90
N THR A 64 12.13 -12.55 13.93
CA THR A 64 11.64 -12.60 15.32
C THR A 64 12.47 -11.67 16.20
N ARG A 65 11.79 -10.84 17.00
CA ARG A 65 12.41 -9.95 17.99
C ARG A 65 11.68 -10.05 19.33
N TYR A 66 12.41 -9.73 20.40
CA TYR A 66 11.91 -9.75 21.76
C TYR A 66 11.99 -8.36 22.37
N TYR A 67 10.97 -7.99 23.13
CA TYR A 67 10.84 -6.71 23.81
C TYR A 67 10.42 -6.92 25.25
N SER A 68 10.91 -6.07 26.14
CA SER A 68 10.53 -6.02 27.55
C SER A 68 9.56 -4.87 27.86
N ALA A 69 9.22 -4.05 26.86
CA ALA A 69 8.38 -2.87 26.99
C ALA A 69 7.66 -2.55 25.67
N TRP A 70 6.54 -1.83 25.78
CA TRP A 70 5.74 -1.42 24.63
C TRP A 70 6.38 -0.34 23.75
N PRO A 71 6.97 0.75 24.28
CA PRO A 71 7.54 1.80 23.44
C PRO A 71 8.52 1.31 22.35
N PRO A 72 9.56 0.51 22.67
CA PRO A 72 10.50 0.04 21.64
C PRO A 72 9.86 -0.95 20.63
N LEU A 73 8.78 -1.62 21.02
CA LEU A 73 8.01 -2.45 20.08
C LEU A 73 7.23 -1.56 19.10
N ILE A 74 6.54 -0.52 19.59
CA ILE A 74 5.78 0.39 18.73
C ILE A 74 6.70 1.07 17.71
N ASP A 75 7.87 1.55 18.14
CA ASP A 75 8.87 2.14 17.25
C ASP A 75 9.31 1.16 16.15
N TYR A 76 9.52 -0.11 16.50
CA TYR A 76 9.85 -1.15 15.52
C TYR A 76 8.72 -1.37 14.49
N LEU A 77 7.48 -1.42 14.93
CA LEU A 77 6.32 -1.65 14.04
C LEU A 77 6.14 -0.46 13.08
N ILE A 78 6.29 0.77 13.54
CA ILE A 78 6.20 1.98 12.71
C ILE A 78 7.32 1.98 11.66
N ASN A 79 8.56 1.73 12.07
CA ASN A 79 9.70 1.67 11.14
C ASN A 79 9.51 0.63 10.02
N LYS A 80 8.79 -0.47 10.30
CA LYS A 80 8.46 -1.49 9.27
C LYS A 80 7.40 -1.04 8.27
N LEU A 81 6.56 -0.07 8.63
CA LEU A 81 5.63 0.56 7.70
C LEU A 81 6.35 1.58 6.81
N ASP A 82 7.26 2.39 7.38
CA ASP A 82 8.01 3.42 6.64
C ASP A 82 9.00 2.83 5.62
N ALA A 83 9.50 1.61 5.85
CA ALA A 83 10.38 0.92 4.90
C ALA A 83 9.74 0.67 3.52
N PHE A 84 8.41 0.85 3.38
CA PHE A 84 7.71 0.76 2.09
C PHE A 84 7.56 2.10 1.36
N HIS A 85 7.86 3.22 2.01
CA HIS A 85 7.57 4.56 1.50
C HIS A 85 8.72 5.22 0.70
N TYR A 86 9.81 4.49 0.42
CA TYR A 86 10.87 4.97 -0.49
C TYR A 86 11.08 4.01 -1.67
N PRO A 87 10.36 4.19 -2.79
CA PRO A 87 10.99 3.98 -4.08
C PRO A 87 12.10 5.03 -4.18
N GLN A 88 13.35 4.60 -4.02
CA GLN A 88 14.50 5.37 -4.49
C GLN A 88 14.39 5.42 -6.02
N GLU A 89 13.69 6.42 -6.56
CA GLU A 89 13.93 6.87 -7.92
C GLU A 89 15.44 7.17 -8.00
N PRO A 90 16.21 6.48 -8.84
CA PRO A 90 17.60 6.84 -9.03
C PRO A 90 17.59 8.28 -9.53
N SER A 91 18.16 9.18 -8.74
CA SER A 91 18.37 10.57 -9.10
C SER A 91 19.26 10.60 -10.35
N GLU A 92 18.65 10.59 -11.53
CA GLU A 92 19.32 10.88 -12.79
C GLU A 92 19.79 12.33 -12.69
N ALA A 93 21.07 12.49 -12.37
CA ALA A 93 21.71 13.78 -12.23
C ALA A 93 21.82 14.46 -13.60
N PRO A 94 21.58 15.78 -13.70
CA PRO A 94 21.76 16.55 -14.93
C PRO A 94 23.24 16.71 -15.31
#